data_AF-A0A4Q4UYZ2-F1
#
_entry.id   AF-A0A4Q4UYZ2-F1
#
_cell.length_a   1.000
_cell.length_b   1.000
_cell.length_c   1.000
_cell.angle_alpha   90.00
_cell.angle_beta   90.00
_cell.angle_gamma   90.00
#
_symmetry.space_group_name_H-M   'P 1'
#
loop_
_entity.id
_entity.type
_entity.pdbx_description
1 polymer ?
#
loop_
_entity_poly.entity_id
_entity_poly.type
_entity_poly.pdbx_seq_one_letter_code
_entity_poly.pdbx_strand_id
1 'polypeptide(L)'
;MYAKLQPLLLIAAAAGTALGYMDVVTHWRSQLGLPALSEDGTLVGNAQKTAVDGNGQMVHQLLPGTSGQVLAPGSAEDFEHVFVGGWLCEIPDLPGLNGICDVMGAGWDHQGQTGHAELLTSTAYTHIGCACENGIWACDLA
;
A
#
# COMPACT_ATOMS: atom_id res chain seq x y z
N MET A 1 -60.31 7.15 -11.08
CA MET A 1 -59.16 7.74 -10.38
C MET A 1 -58.22 6.59 -10.01
N TYR A 2 -57.20 6.33 -10.83
CA TYR A 2 -56.17 5.33 -10.51
C TYR A 2 -54.82 5.93 -10.92
N ALA A 3 -54.00 6.26 -9.92
CA ALA A 3 -52.64 6.72 -10.12
C ALA A 3 -51.79 5.56 -10.62
N LYS A 4 -51.22 5.70 -11.82
CA LYS A 4 -50.18 4.79 -12.32
C LYS A 4 -48.86 5.20 -11.68
N LEU A 5 -48.41 4.40 -10.71
CA LEU A 5 -47.05 4.43 -10.20
C LEU A 5 -46.09 4.04 -11.34
N GLN A 6 -45.19 4.95 -11.71
CA GLN A 6 -44.02 4.62 -12.51
C GLN A 6 -42.97 3.95 -11.61
N PRO A 7 -42.30 2.88 -12.06
CA PRO A 7 -41.17 2.33 -11.33
C PRO A 7 -39.99 3.30 -11.48
N LEU A 8 -39.62 3.91 -10.36
CA LEU A 8 -38.36 4.63 -10.21
C LEU A 8 -37.25 3.59 -10.39
N LEU A 9 -36.60 3.61 -11.55
CA LEU A 9 -35.39 2.85 -11.79
C LEU A 9 -34.31 3.42 -10.87
N LEU A 10 -34.11 2.77 -9.72
CA LEU A 10 -32.99 3.04 -8.83
C LEU A 10 -31.72 2.61 -9.58
N ILE A 11 -31.01 3.58 -10.15
CA ILE A 11 -29.61 3.38 -10.52
C ILE A 11 -28.88 3.24 -9.19
N ALA A 12 -28.51 2.01 -8.83
CA ALA A 12 -27.52 1.78 -7.79
C ALA A 12 -26.21 2.37 -8.31
N ALA A 13 -25.83 3.54 -7.79
CA ALA A 13 -24.46 3.99 -7.87
C ALA A 13 -23.63 2.93 -7.14
N ALA A 14 -22.77 2.21 -7.88
CA ALA A 14 -21.72 1.43 -7.26
C ALA A 14 -20.86 2.43 -6.48
N ALA A 15 -21.03 2.46 -5.16
CA ALA A 15 -20.08 3.09 -4.27
C ALA A 15 -18.74 2.40 -4.56
N GLY A 16 -17.78 3.13 -5.13
CA GLY A 16 -16.42 2.64 -5.24
C GLY A 16 -15.96 2.32 -3.82
N THR A 17 -15.88 1.03 -3.50
CA THR A 17 -15.21 0.59 -2.28
C THR A 17 -13.79 1.12 -2.36
N ALA A 18 -13.34 1.85 -1.33
CA ALA A 18 -11.93 2.10 -1.14
C ALA A 18 -11.20 0.76 -1.35
N LEU A 19 -10.27 0.74 -2.30
CA LEU A 19 -9.51 -0.46 -2.62
C LEU A 19 -8.78 -0.91 -1.36
N GLY A 20 -8.75 -2.23 -1.12
CA GLY A 20 -7.93 -2.76 -0.05
C GLY A 20 -6.45 -2.54 -0.37
N TYR A 21 -5.58 -2.52 0.64
CA TYR A 21 -4.14 -2.31 0.39
C TYR A 21 -3.58 -3.36 -0.60
N MET A 22 -4.08 -4.59 -0.59
CA MET A 22 -3.67 -5.64 -1.54
C MET A 22 -4.06 -5.35 -2.99
N ASP A 23 -5.14 -4.62 -3.25
CA ASP A 23 -5.52 -4.22 -4.60
C ASP A 23 -4.48 -3.22 -5.15
N VAL A 24 -4.00 -2.30 -4.31
CA VAL A 24 -2.93 -1.35 -4.63
C VAL A 24 -1.61 -2.09 -4.89
N VAL A 25 -1.21 -3.00 -3.98
CA VAL A 25 0.00 -3.81 -4.15
C VAL A 25 -0.06 -4.58 -5.47
N THR A 26 -1.18 -5.26 -5.74
CA THR A 26 -1.37 -6.07 -6.94
C THR A 26 -1.33 -5.22 -8.20
N HIS A 27 -2.02 -4.07 -8.20
CA HIS A 27 -2.03 -3.15 -9.32
C HIS A 27 -0.62 -2.67 -9.68
N TRP A 28 0.10 -2.14 -8.71
CA TRP A 28 1.41 -1.53 -8.96
C TRP A 28 2.50 -2.55 -9.26
N ARG A 29 2.49 -3.72 -8.60
CA ARG A 29 3.39 -4.81 -9.00
C ARG A 29 3.13 -5.28 -10.42
N SER A 30 1.87 -5.31 -10.87
CA SER A 30 1.54 -5.60 -12.26
C SER A 30 2.06 -4.52 -13.22
N GLN A 31 1.98 -3.23 -12.87
CA GLN A 31 2.54 -2.16 -13.71
C GLN A 31 4.06 -2.29 -13.85
N LEU A 32 4.73 -2.73 -12.78
CA LEU A 32 6.17 -2.97 -12.72
C LEU A 32 6.60 -4.30 -13.40
N GLY A 33 5.66 -5.11 -13.89
CA GLY A 33 5.94 -6.42 -14.48
C GLY A 33 6.43 -7.47 -13.47
N LEU A 34 6.09 -7.29 -12.20
CA LEU A 34 6.51 -8.16 -11.10
C LEU A 34 5.46 -9.24 -10.80
N PRO A 35 5.88 -10.42 -10.29
CA PRO A 35 4.94 -11.43 -9.79
C PRO A 35 4.04 -10.88 -8.69
N ALA A 36 2.79 -11.32 -8.65
CA ALA A 36 1.88 -10.98 -7.55
C ALA A 36 2.39 -11.54 -6.21
N LEU A 37 2.13 -10.81 -5.12
CA LEU A 37 2.35 -11.28 -3.76
C LEU A 37 1.04 -11.83 -3.20
N SER A 38 1.14 -12.82 -2.31
CA SER A 38 0.01 -13.29 -1.51
C SER A 38 -0.03 -12.55 -0.16
N GLU A 39 -1.23 -12.25 0.34
CA GLU A 39 -1.38 -11.78 1.71
C GLU A 39 -1.06 -12.91 2.70
N ASP A 40 -0.27 -12.60 3.74
CA ASP A 40 -0.01 -13.51 4.87
C ASP A 40 -0.42 -12.86 6.19
N GLY A 41 -1.33 -13.52 6.92
CA GLY A 41 -1.87 -12.99 8.18
C GLY A 41 -0.86 -12.85 9.31
N THR A 42 0.25 -13.59 9.29
CA THR A 42 1.35 -13.44 10.25
C THR A 42 2.12 -12.15 9.98
N LEU A 43 2.37 -11.85 8.71
CA LEU A 43 3.01 -10.59 8.30
C LEU A 43 2.10 -9.40 8.62
N VAL A 44 0.80 -9.50 8.37
CA VAL A 44 -0.19 -8.48 8.75
C VAL A 44 -0.16 -8.24 10.27
N GLY A 45 -0.14 -9.31 11.07
CA GLY A 45 -0.06 -9.22 12.52
C GLY A 45 1.22 -8.51 13.01
N ASN A 46 2.36 -8.79 12.39
CA ASN A 46 3.60 -8.11 12.75
C ASN A 46 3.64 -6.64 12.29
N ALA A 47 3.13 -6.33 11.09
CA ALA A 47 2.97 -4.97 10.62
C ALA A 47 2.09 -4.15 11.57
N GLN A 48 0.95 -4.71 12.01
CA GLN A 48 0.07 -4.05 12.97
C GLN A 48 0.77 -3.81 14.31
N LYS A 49 1.43 -4.84 14.86
CA LYS A 49 2.21 -4.72 16.10
C LYS A 49 3.28 -3.62 15.97
N THR A 50 4.00 -3.59 14.86
CA THR A 50 5.07 -2.61 14.59
C THR A 50 4.51 -1.19 14.63
N ALA A 51 3.40 -0.93 13.93
CA ALA A 51 2.76 0.38 13.90
C ALA A 51 2.17 0.79 15.26
N VAL A 52 1.56 -0.14 16.00
CA VAL A 52 1.06 0.10 17.37
C VAL A 52 2.19 0.48 18.31
N ASP A 53 3.22 -0.36 18.40
CA ASP A 53 4.32 -0.18 19.34
C ASP A 53 5.23 1.01 18.97
N GLY A 54 5.33 1.32 17.68
CA GLY A 54 6.01 2.51 17.18
C GLY A 54 5.34 3.82 17.62
N ASN A 55 4.02 3.79 17.89
CA ASN A 55 3.26 4.90 18.47
C ASN A 55 3.49 6.24 17.74
N GLY A 56 3.33 6.23 16.41
CA GLY A 56 3.56 7.40 15.55
C GLY A 56 5.04 7.64 15.19
N GLN A 57 5.94 6.73 15.57
CA GLN A 57 7.35 6.74 15.16
C GLN A 57 7.64 5.53 14.25
N MET A 58 8.53 5.72 13.27
CA MET A 58 8.96 4.67 12.35
C MET A 58 10.07 3.82 12.98
N VAL A 59 9.69 2.95 13.92
CA VAL A 59 10.63 2.03 14.60
C VAL A 59 10.43 0.62 14.07
N HIS A 60 11.41 0.12 13.31
CA HIS A 60 11.36 -1.22 12.75
C HIS A 60 11.30 -2.32 13.83
N GLN A 61 10.48 -3.33 13.58
CA GLN A 61 10.38 -4.55 14.39
C GLN A 61 10.24 -5.75 13.46
N LEU A 62 11.36 -6.20 12.90
CA LEU A 62 11.39 -7.33 11.98
C LEU A 62 10.91 -8.62 12.66
N LEU A 63 9.93 -9.28 12.05
CA LEU A 63 9.52 -10.62 12.44
C LEU A 63 10.66 -11.62 12.15
N PRO A 64 11.07 -12.47 13.10
CA PRO A 64 12.09 -13.48 12.83
C PRO A 64 11.74 -14.35 11.63
N GLY A 65 12.59 -14.34 10.60
CA GLY A 65 12.38 -15.08 9.35
C GLY A 65 11.73 -14.29 8.22
N THR A 66 11.29 -13.04 8.46
CA THR A 66 11.02 -12.09 7.37
C THR A 66 12.30 -11.42 6.93
N SER A 67 12.34 -10.92 5.69
CA SER A 67 13.55 -10.28 5.16
C SER A 67 13.34 -8.85 4.68
N GLY A 68 12.14 -8.30 4.79
CA GLY A 68 11.85 -6.90 4.47
C GLY A 68 10.77 -6.30 5.36
N GLN A 69 10.95 -5.05 5.75
CA GLN A 69 9.91 -4.24 6.38
C GLN A 69 10.03 -2.80 5.89
N VAL A 70 8.90 -2.19 5.54
CA VAL A 70 8.81 -0.79 5.11
C VAL A 70 7.83 -0.04 6.01
N LEU A 71 8.15 1.21 6.36
CA LEU A 71 7.30 2.05 7.20
C LEU A 71 7.16 3.44 6.56
N ALA A 72 6.02 4.08 6.78
CA ALA A 72 5.83 5.48 6.43
C ALA A 72 4.64 6.08 7.19
N PRO A 73 4.63 7.40 7.42
CA PRO A 73 3.45 8.08 7.92
C PRO A 73 2.30 8.03 6.89
N GLY A 74 1.06 7.91 7.36
CA GLY A 74 -0.12 7.94 6.49
C GLY A 74 -1.42 7.66 7.23
N SER A 75 -2.54 7.90 6.57
CA SER A 75 -3.87 7.53 7.04
C SER A 75 -4.31 6.20 6.41
N ALA A 76 -5.36 5.58 6.95
CA ALA A 76 -5.89 4.32 6.42
C ALA A 76 -6.40 4.46 4.97
N GLU A 77 -6.78 5.67 4.57
CA GLU A 77 -7.29 6.00 3.25
C GLU A 77 -6.18 6.30 2.22
N ASP A 78 -4.94 6.57 2.68
CA ASP A 78 -3.84 7.06 1.85
C ASP A 78 -2.82 5.99 1.43
N PHE A 79 -3.18 4.70 1.53
CA PHE A 79 -2.20 3.62 1.28
C PHE A 79 -1.55 3.72 -0.10
N GLU A 80 -2.28 4.05 -1.16
CA GLU A 80 -1.68 4.19 -2.49
C GLU A 80 -0.69 5.35 -2.57
N HIS A 81 -0.98 6.46 -1.89
CA HIS A 81 -0.05 7.59 -1.82
C HIS A 81 1.23 7.22 -1.06
N VAL A 82 1.11 6.44 0.01
CA VAL A 82 2.26 5.90 0.74
C VAL A 82 3.03 4.88 -0.11
N PHE A 83 2.33 3.91 -0.68
CA PHE A 83 2.93 2.80 -1.42
C PHE A 83 3.68 3.27 -2.66
N VAL A 84 3.03 4.13 -3.46
CA VAL A 84 3.63 4.66 -4.68
C VAL A 84 4.54 5.82 -4.36
N GLY A 85 4.01 6.87 -3.73
CA GLY A 85 4.69 8.13 -3.49
C GLY A 85 5.80 8.05 -2.45
N GLY A 86 5.49 7.44 -1.30
CA GLY A 86 6.44 7.32 -0.19
C GLY A 86 7.51 6.26 -0.41
N TRP A 87 7.14 5.12 -1.02
CA TRP A 87 8.06 3.98 -1.14
C TRP A 87 8.57 3.73 -2.56
N LEU A 88 7.72 3.46 -3.55
CA LEU A 88 8.20 3.13 -4.91
C LEU A 88 8.94 4.30 -5.57
N CYS A 89 8.47 5.53 -5.37
CA CYS A 89 9.04 6.74 -5.95
C CYS A 89 10.39 7.16 -5.33
N GLU A 90 10.91 6.41 -4.37
CA GLU A 90 12.34 6.46 -4.01
C GLU A 90 13.25 6.15 -5.21
N ILE A 91 12.77 5.31 -6.15
CA ILE A 91 13.41 5.05 -7.44
C ILE A 91 12.42 5.44 -8.55
N PRO A 92 12.32 6.72 -8.91
CA PRO A 92 11.25 7.22 -9.79
C PRO A 92 11.34 6.67 -11.23
N ASP A 93 12.52 6.21 -11.65
CA ASP A 93 12.78 5.65 -12.97
C ASP A 93 12.50 4.14 -13.07
N LEU A 94 11.86 3.53 -12.05
CA LEU A 94 11.45 2.12 -12.13
C LEU A 94 10.53 1.89 -13.35
N PRO A 95 10.81 0.90 -14.21
CA PRO A 95 9.97 0.58 -15.35
C PRO A 95 8.54 0.26 -14.90
N GLY A 96 7.55 0.96 -15.47
CA GLY A 96 6.14 0.81 -15.10
C GLY A 96 5.56 1.97 -14.30
N LEU A 97 6.39 2.80 -13.66
CA LEU A 97 5.92 4.00 -12.95
C LEU A 97 5.54 5.14 -13.88
N ASN A 98 6.11 5.21 -15.09
CA ASN A 98 5.66 6.06 -16.19
C ASN A 98 5.40 7.54 -15.81
N GLY A 99 6.24 8.12 -14.95
CA GLY A 99 6.13 9.51 -14.51
C GLY A 99 5.10 9.77 -13.40
N ILE A 100 4.44 8.74 -12.85
CA ILE A 100 3.46 8.92 -11.76
C ILE A 100 4.08 9.59 -10.52
N CYS A 101 5.39 9.47 -10.34
CA CYS A 101 6.12 10.06 -9.22
C CYS A 101 6.11 11.59 -9.21
N ASP A 102 5.90 12.25 -10.36
CA ASP A 102 5.72 13.71 -10.42
C ASP A 102 4.46 14.17 -9.66
N VAL A 103 3.48 13.27 -9.50
CA VAL A 103 2.22 13.52 -8.81
C VAL A 103 2.23 12.85 -7.43
N MET A 104 2.50 11.55 -7.38
CA MET A 104 2.40 10.77 -6.15
C MET A 104 3.58 11.00 -5.21
N GLY A 105 4.76 11.33 -5.73
CA GLY A 105 5.93 11.68 -4.92
C GLY A 105 5.86 13.10 -4.34
N ALA A 106 4.91 13.93 -4.77
CA ALA A 106 4.79 15.30 -4.27
C ALA A 106 4.50 15.30 -2.75
N GLY A 107 5.35 16.00 -1.98
CA GLY A 107 5.24 16.08 -0.52
C GLY A 107 6.10 15.07 0.24
N TRP A 108 6.69 14.09 -0.45
CA TRP A 108 7.65 13.16 0.13
C TRP A 108 9.08 13.71 0.02
N ASP A 109 9.84 13.61 1.11
CA ASP A 109 11.28 13.84 1.13
C ASP A 109 11.99 12.49 1.29
N HIS A 110 12.40 11.89 0.18
CA HIS A 110 13.05 10.58 0.18
C HIS A 110 14.50 10.61 0.69
N GLN A 111 15.13 11.80 0.79
CA GLN A 111 16.51 11.95 1.30
C GLN A 111 17.56 11.05 0.60
N GLY A 112 17.31 10.66 -0.65
CA GLY A 112 18.16 9.74 -1.41
C GLY A 112 18.08 8.27 -0.95
N GLN A 113 17.10 7.90 -0.14
CA GLN A 113 16.80 6.52 0.24
C GLN A 113 16.21 5.76 -0.95
N THR A 114 16.50 4.45 -1.02
CA THR A 114 15.98 3.53 -2.05
C THR A 114 15.45 2.22 -1.46
N GLY A 115 15.64 2.02 -0.16
CA GLY A 115 15.44 0.73 0.49
C GLY A 115 13.99 0.24 0.43
N HIS A 116 13.01 1.15 0.49
CA HIS A 116 11.61 0.73 0.41
C HIS A 116 11.27 0.26 -1.00
N ALA A 117 11.69 1.01 -2.03
CA ALA A 117 11.52 0.60 -3.42
C ALA A 117 12.23 -0.73 -3.72
N GLU A 118 13.47 -0.93 -3.25
CA GLU A 118 14.22 -2.17 -3.44
C GLU A 118 13.53 -3.38 -2.81
N LEU A 119 12.98 -3.23 -1.60
CA LEU A 119 12.22 -4.29 -0.94
C LEU A 119 10.92 -4.60 -1.68
N LEU A 120 10.14 -3.58 -2.04
CA LEU A 120 8.83 -3.75 -2.69
C LEU A 120 8.92 -4.22 -4.14
N THR A 121 10.06 -4.03 -4.79
CA THR A 121 10.30 -4.50 -6.17
C THR A 121 11.08 -5.81 -6.25
N SER A 122 11.61 -6.30 -5.13
CA SER A 122 12.30 -7.59 -5.08
C SER A 122 11.38 -8.74 -5.52
N THR A 123 11.96 -9.64 -6.32
CA THR A 123 11.33 -10.92 -6.69
C THR A 123 11.67 -12.05 -5.72
N ALA A 124 12.46 -11.77 -4.68
CA ALA A 124 12.76 -12.76 -3.64
C ALA A 124 11.57 -13.01 -2.72
N TYR A 125 10.68 -12.03 -2.60
CA TYR A 125 9.48 -12.12 -1.77
C TYR A 125 8.28 -12.65 -2.56
N THR A 126 7.46 -13.42 -1.87
CA THR A 126 6.23 -14.03 -2.38
C THR A 126 5.02 -13.67 -1.54
N HIS A 127 5.23 -13.17 -0.32
CA HIS A 127 4.18 -12.78 0.61
C HIS A 127 4.38 -11.35 1.12
N ILE A 128 3.27 -10.72 1.48
CA ILE A 128 3.23 -9.41 2.13
C ILE A 128 2.13 -9.39 3.18
N GLY A 129 2.29 -8.55 4.19
CA GLY A 129 1.20 -8.15 5.06
C GLY A 129 1.38 -6.72 5.50
N CYS A 130 0.33 -5.92 5.37
CA CYS A 130 0.36 -4.50 5.73
C CYS A 130 -0.72 -4.15 6.75
N ALA A 131 -0.45 -3.12 7.55
CA ALA A 131 -1.42 -2.54 8.48
C ALA A 131 -1.14 -1.05 8.70
N CYS A 132 -2.19 -0.32 9.08
CA CYS A 132 -2.11 1.09 9.44
C CYS A 132 -2.60 1.30 10.87
N GLU A 133 -1.72 1.75 11.76
CA GLU A 133 -2.07 2.08 13.15
C GLU A 133 -1.29 3.32 13.59
N ASN A 134 -1.90 4.16 14.42
CA ASN A 134 -1.28 5.37 14.97
C ASN A 134 -0.62 6.29 13.91
N GLY A 135 -1.21 6.37 12.71
CA GLY A 135 -0.73 7.21 11.61
C GLY A 135 0.51 6.66 10.90
N ILE A 136 0.84 5.37 11.07
CA ILE A 136 1.93 4.69 10.40
C ILE A 136 1.38 3.51 9.60
N TRP A 137 1.70 3.49 8.31
CA TRP A 137 1.66 2.27 7.51
C TRP A 137 2.93 1.48 7.72
N ALA A 138 2.78 0.19 7.97
CA ALA A 138 3.86 -0.79 7.97
C ALA A 138 3.50 -1.93 7.01
N CYS A 139 4.49 -2.44 6.28
CA CYS A 139 4.36 -3.68 5.52
C CYS A 139 5.58 -4.58 5.77
N ASP A 140 5.33 -5.86 6.01
CA ASP A 140 6.35 -6.90 6.10
C ASP A 140 6.35 -7.77 4.84
N LEU A 141 7.54 -8.21 4.41
CA LEU A 141 7.75 -9.06 3.23
C LEU A 141 8.54 -10.33 3.55
N ALA A 142 8.12 -11.45 2.93
CA ALA A 142 8.75 -12.77 3.05
C ALA A 142 8.78 -13.54 1.72
#